data_AF-A0A538GSX7-F1
#
_entry.id   AF-A0A538GSX7-F1
#
_cell.length_a   1.000
_cell.length_b   1.000
_cell.length_c   1.000
_cell.angle_alpha   90.00
_cell.angle_beta   90.00
_cell.angle_gamma   90.00
#
_symmetry.space_group_name_H-M   'P 1'
#
loop_
_entity.id
_entity.type
_entity.pdbx_description
1 polymer ?
#
loop_
_entity_poly.entity_id
_entity_poly.type
_entity_poly.pdbx_seq_one_letter_code
_entity_poly.pdbx_strand_id
1 'polypeptide(L)'
;MDPRVDIGHVHLKVSDIDRALAFYRDILGFDVTQRIGDQAAFISAGGYHHHLGLNTWESRGGSAPPAGTTGLYHVAIRYPDRRTLGDALRRLAEAEWPID
;
A
#
# COMPACT_ATOMS: atom_id res chain seq x y z
N MET A 1 5.70 25.92 10.32
CA MET A 1 6.32 24.63 9.92
C MET A 1 7.44 24.95 8.95
N ASP A 2 8.55 24.19 8.98
CA ASP A 2 9.65 24.35 8.01
C ASP A 2 9.11 23.99 6.61
N PRO A 3 9.32 24.81 5.56
CA PRO A 3 8.77 24.55 4.23
C PRO A 3 9.36 23.32 3.52
N ARG A 4 10.39 22.69 4.08
CA ARG A 4 11.03 21.46 3.55
C ARG A 4 10.44 20.18 4.14
N VAL A 5 9.41 20.26 4.98
CA VAL A 5 8.75 19.07 5.52
C VAL A 5 7.75 18.53 4.51
N ASP A 6 7.88 17.24 4.24
CA ASP A 6 6.97 16.48 3.37
C ASP A 6 6.19 15.45 4.18
N ILE A 7 5.13 14.88 3.58
CA ILE A 7 4.46 13.72 4.13
C ILE A 7 5.42 12.53 4.11
N GLY A 8 5.78 12.00 5.29
CA GLY A 8 6.73 10.89 5.40
C GLY A 8 6.13 9.51 5.10
N HIS A 9 4.91 9.23 5.59
CA HIS A 9 4.26 7.93 5.45
C HIS A 9 2.74 8.02 5.60
N VAL A 10 2.04 7.00 5.10
CA VAL A 10 0.60 6.81 5.29
C VAL A 10 0.33 5.44 5.92
N HIS A 11 -0.57 5.38 6.89
CA HIS A 11 -1.02 4.12 7.47
C HIS A 11 -2.41 3.76 6.97
N LEU A 12 -2.55 2.57 6.39
CA LEU A 12 -3.80 2.03 5.87
C LEU A 12 -4.33 0.94 6.79
N LYS A 13 -5.62 1.05 7.14
CA LYS A 13 -6.35 -0.06 7.73
C LYS A 13 -6.68 -1.07 6.65
N VAL A 14 -6.23 -2.31 6.84
CA VAL A 14 -6.49 -3.45 5.95
C VAL A 14 -7.20 -4.54 6.73
N SER A 15 -8.00 -5.36 6.05
CA SER A 15 -8.70 -6.46 6.71
C SER A 15 -7.83 -7.69 6.93
N ASP A 16 -6.76 -7.81 6.15
CA ASP A 16 -5.86 -8.96 6.11
C ASP A 16 -4.46 -8.50 5.63
N ILE A 17 -3.41 -8.84 6.40
CA ILE A 17 -2.03 -8.40 6.08
C ILE A 17 -1.48 -9.16 4.87
N ASP A 18 -1.71 -10.46 4.76
CA ASP A 18 -1.12 -11.26 3.69
C ASP A 18 -1.73 -10.92 2.33
N ARG A 19 -3.04 -10.70 2.27
CA ARG A 19 -3.72 -10.18 1.08
C ARG A 19 -3.23 -8.79 0.70
N ALA A 20 -3.03 -7.92 1.67
CA ALA A 20 -2.49 -6.59 1.40
C ALA A 20 -1.04 -6.67 0.88
N LEU A 21 -0.21 -7.52 1.47
CA LEU A 21 1.16 -7.72 0.99
C LEU A 21 1.21 -8.39 -0.39
N ALA A 22 0.30 -9.31 -0.71
CA ALA A 22 0.21 -9.87 -2.06
C ALA A 22 0.02 -8.75 -3.10
N PHE A 23 -0.79 -7.75 -2.79
CA PHE A 23 -0.96 -6.59 -3.65
C PHE A 23 0.26 -5.66 -3.64
N TYR A 24 0.63 -5.12 -2.48
CA TYR A 24 1.66 -4.08 -2.43
C TYR A 24 3.09 -4.60 -2.69
N ARG A 25 3.44 -5.78 -2.19
CA ARG A 25 4.76 -6.39 -2.40
C ARG A 25 4.84 -7.03 -3.77
N ASP A 26 3.97 -8.00 -4.06
CA ASP A 26 4.15 -8.84 -5.25
C ASP A 26 3.72 -8.12 -6.52
N ILE A 27 2.60 -7.39 -6.49
CA ILE A 27 2.07 -6.70 -7.67
C ILE A 27 2.69 -5.32 -7.84
N LEU A 28 2.73 -4.49 -6.79
CA LEU A 28 3.28 -3.13 -6.91
C LEU A 28 4.81 -3.07 -6.75
N GLY A 29 5.45 -4.07 -6.13
CA GLY A 29 6.90 -4.16 -6.03
C GLY A 29 7.50 -3.40 -4.85
N PHE A 30 6.74 -3.21 -3.76
CA PHE A 30 7.33 -2.75 -2.50
C PHE A 30 8.10 -3.87 -1.79
N ASP A 31 9.06 -3.48 -0.95
CA ASP A 31 9.75 -4.37 -0.04
C ASP A 31 9.14 -4.29 1.36
N VAL A 32 9.10 -5.43 2.05
CA VAL A 32 8.71 -5.47 3.47
C VAL A 32 9.89 -5.06 4.33
N THR A 33 9.75 -3.96 5.07
CA THR A 33 10.80 -3.48 5.97
C THR A 33 10.63 -4.02 7.39
N GLN A 34 9.39 -4.24 7.82
CA GLN A 34 9.09 -4.81 9.13
C GLN A 34 7.72 -5.52 9.13
N ARG A 35 7.57 -6.56 9.95
CA ARG A 35 6.27 -7.16 10.30
C ARG A 35 6.09 -7.21 11.81
N ILE A 36 4.85 -7.05 12.26
CA ILE A 36 4.44 -7.26 13.65
C ILE A 36 3.40 -8.38 13.65
N GLY A 37 3.90 -9.61 13.77
CA GLY A 37 3.08 -10.82 13.67
C GLY A 37 2.19 -10.78 12.42
N ASP A 38 0.90 -11.02 12.63
CA ASP A 38 -0.16 -10.99 11.63
C ASP A 38 -1.00 -9.70 11.71
N GLN A 39 -0.57 -8.69 12.49
CA GLN A 39 -1.37 -7.49 12.77
C GLN A 39 -0.91 -6.25 12.02
N ALA A 40 0.37 -6.18 11.66
CA ALA A 40 0.90 -5.07 10.88
C ALA A 40 2.10 -5.45 10.00
N ALA A 41 2.26 -4.71 8.90
CA ALA A 41 3.44 -4.74 8.05
C ALA A 41 3.80 -3.33 7.59
N PHE A 42 5.09 -3.03 7.53
CA PHE A 42 5.64 -1.79 7.03
C PHE A 42 6.36 -2.08 5.73
N ILE A 43 6.12 -1.25 4.72
CA ILE A 43 6.65 -1.46 3.38
C ILE A 43 7.26 -0.18 2.80
N SER A 44 8.31 -0.34 2.01
CA SER A 44 9.03 0.76 1.36
C SER A 44 9.44 0.40 -0.07
N ALA A 45 9.97 1.39 -0.78
CA ALA A 45 10.67 1.19 -2.04
C ALA A 45 11.96 2.01 -1.99
N GLY A 46 13.06 1.51 -2.53
CA GLY A 46 14.33 2.26 -2.58
C GLY A 46 15.04 2.44 -1.23
N GLY A 47 14.79 1.57 -0.24
CA GLY A 47 15.56 1.53 1.01
C GLY A 47 15.16 2.55 2.09
N TYR A 48 14.02 3.23 1.95
CA TYR A 48 13.47 4.10 2.99
C TYR A 48 12.89 3.30 4.18
N HIS A 49 12.73 3.91 5.35
CA HIS A 49 12.25 3.22 6.56
C HIS A 49 10.85 2.60 6.37
N HIS A 50 9.88 3.38 5.89
CA HIS A 50 8.61 2.89 5.31
C HIS A 50 7.85 4.04 4.65
N HIS A 51 7.14 3.74 3.57
CA HIS A 51 6.19 4.66 2.94
C HIS A 51 4.76 4.34 3.37
N LEU A 52 4.43 3.04 3.52
CA LEU A 52 3.11 2.57 3.94
C LEU A 52 3.21 1.67 5.16
N GLY A 53 2.35 1.94 6.15
CA GLY A 53 2.06 1.03 7.25
C GLY A 53 0.71 0.36 7.03
N LEU A 54 0.66 -0.96 6.93
CA LEU A 54 -0.56 -1.75 6.78
C LEU A 54 -0.89 -2.35 8.14
N ASN A 55 -2.11 -2.15 8.66
CA ASN A 55 -2.50 -2.71 9.95
C ASN A 55 -3.94 -3.24 9.97
N THR A 56 -4.19 -4.24 10.80
CA THR A 56 -5.53 -4.82 11.00
C THR A 56 -6.24 -4.28 12.25
N TRP A 57 -5.71 -3.24 12.88
CA TRP A 57 -6.25 -2.72 14.15
C TRP A 57 -7.67 -2.16 13.92
N GLU A 58 -8.64 -2.76 14.58
CA GLU A 58 -10.07 -2.48 14.40
C GLU A 58 -10.61 -2.75 12.97
N SER A 59 -9.91 -3.56 12.16
CA SER A 59 -10.33 -3.86 10.79
C SER A 59 -10.18 -5.32 10.37
N ARG A 60 -9.61 -6.19 11.22
CA ARG A 60 -9.40 -7.62 10.92
C ARG A 60 -10.68 -8.30 10.45
N GLY A 61 -10.64 -8.91 9.27
CA GLY A 61 -11.80 -9.58 8.66
C GLY A 61 -12.98 -8.65 8.31
N GLY A 62 -12.81 -7.34 8.44
CA GLY A 62 -13.85 -6.35 8.16
C GLY A 62 -14.11 -6.17 6.67
N SER A 63 -15.29 -5.64 6.34
CA SER A 63 -15.64 -5.23 4.98
C SER A 63 -15.16 -3.81 4.68
N ALA A 64 -15.18 -3.43 3.40
CA ALA A 64 -14.98 -2.05 3.00
C ALA A 64 -16.03 -1.13 3.66
N PRO A 65 -15.68 0.13 3.99
CA PRO A 65 -16.65 1.10 4.51
C PRO A 65 -17.74 1.40 3.46
N PRO A 66 -18.97 1.75 3.88
CA PRO A 66 -20.04 2.13 2.97
C PRO A 66 -19.63 3.31 2.07
N ALA A 67 -20.13 3.32 0.82
CA ALA A 67 -19.91 4.41 -0.11
C ALA A 67 -20.37 5.76 0.48
N GLY A 68 -19.59 6.82 0.26
CA GLY A 68 -19.88 8.17 0.77
C GLY A 68 -19.47 8.41 2.23
N THR A 69 -18.83 7.43 2.90
CA THR A 69 -18.26 7.63 4.24
C THR A 69 -17.01 8.51 4.18
N THR A 70 -16.81 9.36 5.18
CA THR A 70 -15.56 10.15 5.33
C THR A 70 -14.36 9.22 5.50
N GLY A 71 -13.32 9.44 4.69
CA GLY A 71 -12.09 8.68 4.75
C GLY A 71 -11.04 9.22 3.79
N LEU A 72 -9.90 8.53 3.73
CA LEU A 72 -8.87 8.80 2.74
C LEU A 72 -9.40 8.48 1.34
N TYR A 73 -9.36 9.44 0.42
CA TYR A 73 -9.85 9.24 -0.95
C TYR A 73 -8.88 8.40 -1.79
N HIS A 74 -7.59 8.78 -1.87
CA HIS A 74 -6.57 7.98 -2.52
C HIS A 74 -5.16 8.28 -1.98
N VAL A 75 -4.23 7.36 -2.25
CA VAL A 75 -2.77 7.56 -2.20
C VAL A 75 -2.22 7.16 -3.55
N ALA A 76 -1.36 8.00 -4.12
CA ALA A 76 -0.72 7.73 -5.40
C ALA A 76 0.74 7.30 -5.19
N ILE A 77 1.15 6.27 -5.91
CA ILE A 77 2.51 5.74 -5.88
C ILE A 77 3.20 6.14 -7.17
N ARG A 78 4.29 6.90 -7.06
CA ARG A 78 5.06 7.36 -8.21
C ARG A 78 6.21 6.39 -8.50
N TYR A 79 6.14 5.73 -9.65
CA TYR A 79 7.25 4.94 -10.19
C TYR A 79 8.38 5.85 -10.71
N PRO A 80 9.64 5.38 -10.71
CA PRO A 80 10.78 6.18 -11.16
C PRO A 80 10.72 6.48 -12.66
N ASP A 81 10.14 5.59 -13.46
CA ASP A 81 10.03 5.75 -14.91
C ASP A 81 8.82 5.00 -15.49
N ARG A 82 8.55 5.22 -16.78
CA ARG A 82 7.46 4.56 -17.50
C ARG A 82 7.65 3.05 -17.66
N ARG A 83 8.90 2.57 -17.66
CA ARG A 83 9.21 1.14 -17.83
C ARG A 83 8.77 0.37 -16.59
N THR A 84 9.20 0.81 -15.42
CA THR A 84 8.86 0.24 -14.12
C THR A 84 7.37 0.33 -13.82
N LEU A 85 6.72 1.43 -14.22
CA LEU A 85 5.25 1.51 -14.22
C LEU A 85 4.61 0.45 -15.15
N GLY A 86 5.14 0.26 -16.35
CA GLY A 86 4.69 -0.77 -17.28
C GLY A 86 4.84 -2.19 -16.73
N ASP A 87 5.92 -2.47 -16.00
CA ASP A 87 6.11 -3.76 -15.32
C ASP A 87 5.10 -3.99 -14.18
N ALA A 88 4.72 -2.94 -13.44
CA ALA A 88 3.64 -3.02 -12.46
C ALA A 88 2.27 -3.22 -13.13
N LEU A 89 2.01 -2.52 -14.24
CA LEU A 89 0.78 -2.67 -15.03
C LEU A 89 0.63 -4.09 -15.60
N ARG A 90 1.72 -4.68 -16.10
CA ARG A 90 1.73 -6.09 -16.54
C ARG A 90 1.35 -7.03 -15.39
N ARG A 91 1.96 -6.86 -14.22
CA ARG A 91 1.66 -7.69 -13.04
C ARG A 91 0.20 -7.54 -12.59
N LEU A 92 -0.36 -6.34 -12.66
CA LEU A 92 -1.79 -6.11 -12.40
C LEU A 92 -2.68 -6.90 -13.37
N ALA A 93 -2.36 -6.85 -14.66
CA ALA A 93 -3.10 -7.59 -15.69
C ALA A 93 -2.98 -9.11 -15.52
N GLU A 94 -1.79 -9.62 -15.22
CA GLU A 94 -1.53 -11.05 -14.95
C GLU A 94 -2.27 -11.54 -13.69
N ALA A 95 -2.46 -10.68 -12.70
CA ALA A 95 -3.23 -10.96 -11.50
C ALA A 95 -4.75 -10.78 -11.69
N GLU A 96 -5.20 -10.45 -12.91
CA GLU A 96 -6.59 -10.12 -13.25
C GLU A 96 -7.18 -9.04 -12.33
N TRP A 97 -6.33 -8.10 -11.87
CA TRP A 97 -6.76 -7.02 -11.00
C TRP A 97 -7.49 -5.95 -11.84
N PRO A 98 -8.69 -5.51 -11.43
CA PRO A 98 -9.45 -4.53 -12.18
C PRO A 98 -8.73 -3.18 -12.25
N ILE A 99 -8.75 -2.60 -13.45
CA ILE A 99 -8.24 -1.25 -13.74
C ILE A 99 -9.39 -0.55 -14.46
N ASP A 100 -10.14 0.25 -13.71
CA ASP A 100 -11.30 1.00 -14.21
C ASP A 100 -10.88 2.39 -14.68
#